data_AF-A0A7R8CZK2-F1
#
_entry.id   AF-A0A7R8CZK2-F1
#
_cell.length_a   1.000
_cell.length_b   1.000
_cell.length_c   1.000
_cell.angle_alpha   90.00
_cell.angle_beta   90.00
_cell.angle_gamma   90.00
#
_symmetry.space_group_name_H-M   'P 1'
#
loop_
_entity.id
_entity.type
_entity.pdbx_description
1 polymer ?
#
loop_
_entity_poly.entity_id
_entity_poly.type
_entity_poly.pdbx_seq_one_letter_code
_entity_poly.pdbx_strand_id
1 'polypeptide(L)'
;MTKIATKQSSTTNMFHHLKHHHPELHDECIALREIQGATTSQSSQKKRTRSLITISSCATTPPNESSSTRNKDITEGIAFHLAKDMVPINTVSKEGFKKMVHTLDKSYKIPPPSYFYQVAIPKLFNKCKMDVAIAVQEIDFFCNNYRPLVKSDN
;
A
#
# COMPACT_ATOMS: atom_id res chain seq x y z
N MET A 1 37.37 -2.69 -14.91
CA MET A 1 36.84 -1.48 -14.24
C MET A 1 35.37 -1.71 -13.91
N THR A 2 35.06 -1.95 -12.64
CA THR A 2 33.70 -2.30 -12.20
C THR A 2 32.89 -1.04 -11.95
N LYS A 3 31.79 -0.86 -12.68
CA LYS A 3 30.93 0.33 -12.61
C LYS A 3 29.91 0.14 -11.48
N ILE A 4 30.03 0.93 -10.41
CA ILE A 4 29.12 0.89 -9.26
C ILE A 4 28.03 1.94 -9.48
N ALA A 5 26.76 1.52 -9.49
CA ALA A 5 25.62 2.41 -9.59
C ALA A 5 25.32 3.03 -8.22
N THR A 6 25.57 4.33 -8.06
CA THR A 6 25.19 5.07 -6.85
C THR A 6 23.70 5.43 -6.92
N LYS A 7 22.92 4.89 -5.98
CA LYS A 7 21.54 5.32 -5.72
C LYS A 7 21.57 6.82 -5.39
N GLN A 8 20.64 7.58 -5.95
CA GLN A 8 20.50 9.03 -5.79
C GLN A 8 20.68 9.45 -4.32
N SER A 9 21.86 10.00 -3.99
CA SER A 9 22.12 10.63 -2.70
C SER A 9 21.86 12.12 -2.88
N SER A 10 20.81 12.64 -2.25
CA SER A 10 20.53 14.07 -2.26
C SER A 10 21.52 14.79 -1.34
N THR A 11 22.19 15.80 -1.87
CA THR A 11 23.15 16.65 -1.13
C THR A 11 22.49 17.38 0.05
N THR A 12 21.17 17.47 0.07
CA THR A 12 20.39 18.06 1.16
C THR A 12 20.57 17.31 2.48
N ASN A 13 20.74 15.98 2.47
CA ASN A 13 20.98 15.22 3.71
C ASN A 13 22.41 15.43 4.23
N MET A 14 23.40 15.47 3.32
CA MET A 14 24.80 15.70 3.68
C MET A 14 25.01 17.10 4.29
N PHE A 15 24.46 18.16 3.68
CA PHE A 15 24.56 19.51 4.25
C PHE A 15 23.92 19.63 5.63
N HIS A 16 22.80 18.94 5.85
CA HIS A 16 22.15 18.92 7.16
C HIS A 16 23.00 18.20 8.21
N HIS A 17 23.58 17.05 7.85
CA HIS A 17 24.53 16.33 8.73
C HIS A 17 25.75 17.19 9.07
N LEU A 18 26.35 17.88 8.08
CA LEU A 18 27.48 18.78 8.33
C LEU A 18 27.08 19.91 9.28
N LYS A 19 25.92 20.54 9.10
CA LYS A 19 25.47 21.63 10.00
C LYS A 19 25.36 21.19 11.46
N HIS A 20 24.86 19.98 11.71
CA HIS A 20 24.55 19.52 13.06
C HIS A 20 25.71 18.81 13.75
N HIS A 21 26.59 18.14 12.99
CA HIS A 21 27.68 17.33 13.54
C HIS A 21 29.08 17.87 13.23
N HIS A 22 29.21 18.74 12.21
CA HIS A 22 30.49 19.29 11.75
C HIS A 22 30.35 20.79 11.34
N PRO A 23 29.99 21.68 12.28
CA PRO A 23 29.66 23.08 11.98
C PRO A 23 30.82 23.85 11.33
N GLU A 24 32.06 23.56 11.70
CA GLU A 24 33.24 24.20 11.08
C GLU A 24 33.37 23.88 9.58
N LEU A 25 33.13 22.62 9.19
CA LEU A 25 33.15 22.20 7.78
C LEU A 25 31.95 22.74 7.00
N HIS A 26 30.82 22.94 7.68
CA HIS A 26 29.64 23.54 7.08
C HIS A 26 29.89 25.00 6.68
N ASP A 27 30.53 25.77 7.57
CA ASP A 27 30.80 27.19 7.34
C ASP A 27 31.85 27.40 6.23
N GLU A 28 32.88 26.55 6.19
CA GLU A 28 33.84 26.51 5.08
C GLU A 28 33.16 26.17 3.74
N CYS A 29 32.25 25.19 3.71
CA CYS A 29 31.50 24.82 2.51
C CYS A 29 30.59 25.96 2.00
N ILE A 30 29.99 26.73 2.90
CA ILE A 30 29.17 27.90 2.53
C ILE A 30 30.05 29.01 1.97
N ALA A 31 31.17 29.32 2.64
CA ALA A 31 32.10 30.35 2.17
C ALA A 31 32.65 30.03 0.77
N LEU A 32 33.02 28.76 0.51
CA LEU A 32 33.49 28.32 -0.81
C LEU A 32 32.42 28.42 -1.91
N ARG A 33 31.14 28.20 -1.57
CA ARG A 33 30.02 28.31 -2.50
C ARG A 33 29.71 29.77 -2.86
N GLU A 34 29.85 30.70 -1.91
CA GLU A 34 29.71 32.13 -2.17
C GLU A 34 30.83 32.64 -3.09
N ILE A 35 32.05 32.14 -2.92
CA ILE A 35 33.21 32.48 -3.76
C ILE A 35 33.06 31.91 -5.19
N GLN A 36 32.56 30.68 -5.35
CA GLN A 36 32.34 30.07 -6.68
C GLN A 36 31.15 30.67 -7.45
N GLY A 37 30.24 31.40 -6.79
CA GLY A 37 29.16 32.14 -7.46
C GLY A 37 29.62 33.34 -8.29
N ALA A 38 30.88 33.79 -8.12
CA ALA A 38 31.42 34.99 -8.77
C ALA A 38 32.32 34.71 -10.00
N THR A 39 32.61 33.46 -10.35
CA THR A 39 33.55 33.12 -11.43
C THR A 39 33.04 32.01 -12.37
N THR A 40 31.90 32.23 -13.02
CA THR A 40 31.61 31.57 -14.31
C THR A 40 30.78 32.49 -15.20
N SER A 41 31.44 33.49 -15.77
CA SER A 41 30.97 34.19 -16.95
C SER A 41 31.69 33.63 -18.16
N GLN A 42 31.06 32.72 -18.91
CA GLN A 42 31.19 32.68 -20.36
C GLN A 42 29.97 31.98 -20.99
N SER A 43 29.40 32.72 -21.93
CA SER A 43 28.11 32.62 -22.61
C SER A 43 27.87 31.35 -23.43
N SER A 44 26.61 30.88 -23.45
CA SER A 44 25.87 30.59 -24.70
C SER A 44 24.37 30.67 -24.42
N GLN A 45 23.68 31.55 -25.15
CA GLN A 45 22.24 31.74 -25.11
C GLN A 45 21.49 30.46 -25.54
N LYS A 46 20.53 30.03 -24.73
CA LYS A 46 19.28 29.48 -25.27
C LYS A 46 18.12 29.85 -24.37
N LYS A 47 17.26 30.74 -24.87
CA LYS A 47 15.97 31.11 -24.29
C LYS A 47 15.19 29.81 -24.00
N ARG A 48 14.97 29.50 -22.72
CA ARG A 48 13.87 28.61 -22.32
C ARG A 48 12.96 29.41 -21.41
N THR A 49 11.85 29.77 -22.02
CA THR A 49 10.57 30.15 -21.44
C THR A 49 10.43 29.66 -20.00
N ARG A 50 10.21 30.63 -19.10
CA ARG A 50 9.78 30.43 -17.72
C ARG A 50 8.39 29.78 -17.74
N SER A 51 8.35 28.47 -17.94
CA SER A 51 7.17 27.68 -17.61
C SER A 51 7.11 27.63 -16.08
N LEU A 52 6.18 28.40 -15.53
CA LEU A 52 5.68 28.21 -14.18
C LEU A 52 5.02 26.83 -14.14
N ILE A 53 5.81 25.78 -13.90
CA ILE A 53 5.25 24.51 -13.45
C ILE A 53 4.96 24.74 -11.98
N THR A 54 3.69 24.98 -11.67
CA THR A 54 3.14 24.77 -10.33
C THR A 54 3.54 23.37 -9.90
N ILE A 55 4.58 23.28 -9.07
CA ILE A 55 4.97 22.03 -8.44
C ILE A 55 3.85 21.74 -7.45
N SER A 56 2.88 20.94 -7.93
CA SER A 56 1.94 20.23 -7.10
C SER A 56 2.74 19.66 -5.93
N SER A 57 2.39 20.11 -4.73
CA SER A 57 2.90 19.59 -3.46
C SER A 57 2.88 18.07 -3.54
N CYS A 58 4.06 17.47 -3.70
CA CYS A 58 4.23 16.04 -3.52
C CYS A 58 3.95 15.79 -2.04
N ALA A 59 2.68 15.48 -1.75
CA ALA A 59 2.28 14.99 -0.46
C ALA A 59 3.05 13.70 -0.23
N THR A 60 3.99 13.73 0.70
CA THR A 60 4.57 12.54 1.30
C THR A 60 3.46 11.88 2.12
N THR A 61 2.52 11.23 1.44
CA THR A 61 1.58 10.32 2.08
C THR A 61 2.33 9.02 2.42
N PRO A 62 2.01 8.38 3.55
CA PRO A 62 2.64 7.12 3.92
C PRO A 62 2.36 6.05 2.85
N PRO A 63 3.22 5.03 2.67
CA PRO A 63 3.09 4.05 1.59
C PRO A 63 1.91 3.08 1.77
N ASN A 64 0.66 3.54 1.69
CA ASN A 64 -0.51 2.67 1.48
C ASN A 64 -1.78 3.44 1.09
N GLU A 65 -1.77 4.15 -0.05
CA GLU A 65 -2.99 4.86 -0.49
C GLU A 65 -3.25 4.80 -2.01
N SER A 66 -2.69 3.80 -2.69
CA SER A 66 -3.02 3.50 -4.08
C SER A 66 -2.90 2.01 -4.43
N SER A 67 -3.21 1.11 -3.48
CA SER A 67 -3.69 -0.20 -3.91
C SER A 67 -4.99 0.05 -4.68
N SER A 68 -4.89 0.09 -6.01
CA SER A 68 -6.02 0.25 -6.92
C SER A 68 -7.20 -0.57 -6.39
N THR A 69 -8.42 -0.03 -6.45
CA THR A 69 -9.65 -0.76 -6.06
C THR A 69 -9.61 -2.19 -6.58
N ARG A 70 -9.15 -2.35 -7.82
CA ARG A 70 -8.89 -3.63 -8.48
C ARG A 70 -7.97 -4.60 -7.72
N ASN A 71 -6.88 -4.14 -7.11
CA ASN A 71 -5.99 -5.00 -6.32
C ASN A 71 -6.68 -5.51 -5.05
N LYS A 72 -7.54 -4.68 -4.44
CA LYS A 72 -8.33 -5.08 -3.28
C LYS A 72 -9.34 -6.16 -3.69
N ASP A 73 -10.03 -5.93 -4.81
CA ASP A 73 -11.01 -6.87 -5.37
C ASP A 73 -10.37 -8.22 -5.73
N ILE A 74 -9.19 -8.21 -6.36
CA ILE A 74 -8.44 -9.44 -6.66
C ILE A 74 -8.06 -10.16 -5.36
N THR A 75 -7.57 -9.43 -4.35
CA THR A 75 -7.17 -10.03 -3.07
C THR A 75 -8.36 -10.64 -2.34
N GLU A 76 -9.51 -9.97 -2.34
CA GLU A 76 -10.75 -10.46 -1.77
C GLU A 76 -11.27 -11.68 -2.53
N GLY A 77 -11.20 -11.67 -3.87
CA GLY A 77 -11.54 -12.83 -4.70
C GLY A 77 -10.65 -14.05 -4.43
N ILE A 78 -9.35 -13.85 -4.26
CA ILE A 78 -8.42 -14.94 -3.87
C ILE A 78 -8.77 -15.47 -2.48
N ALA A 79 -9.02 -14.59 -1.52
CA ALA A 79 -9.40 -15.00 -0.16
C ALA A 79 -10.73 -15.78 -0.16
N PHE A 80 -11.70 -15.34 -0.96
CA PHE A 80 -12.97 -16.02 -1.16
C PHE A 80 -12.77 -17.42 -1.75
N HIS A 81 -11.97 -17.57 -2.81
CA HIS A 81 -11.63 -18.88 -3.39
C HIS A 81 -10.98 -19.82 -2.36
N LEU A 82 -10.00 -19.32 -1.59
CA LEU A 82 -9.35 -20.12 -0.55
C LEU A 82 -10.33 -20.64 0.50
N ALA A 83 -11.23 -19.76 0.97
CA ALA A 83 -12.18 -20.10 2.03
C ALA A 83 -13.36 -20.94 1.51
N LYS A 84 -13.92 -20.60 0.34
CA LYS A 84 -15.11 -21.24 -0.23
C LYS A 84 -14.82 -22.62 -0.79
N ASP A 85 -13.69 -22.76 -1.48
CA ASP A 85 -13.30 -24.01 -2.13
C ASP A 85 -12.36 -24.86 -1.24
N MET A 86 -12.17 -24.46 0.03
CA MET A 86 -11.34 -25.15 1.02
C MET A 86 -9.93 -25.45 0.53
N VAL A 87 -9.37 -24.52 -0.24
CA VAL A 87 -8.05 -24.67 -0.85
C VAL A 87 -6.97 -24.34 0.17
N PRO A 88 -5.86 -25.09 0.23
CA PRO A 88 -4.75 -24.78 1.13
C PRO A 88 -4.22 -23.36 0.90
N ILE A 89 -3.99 -22.61 1.98
CA ILE A 89 -3.49 -21.23 1.93
C ILE A 89 -2.15 -21.15 1.16
N ASN A 90 -1.32 -22.19 1.24
CA ASN A 90 -0.05 -22.25 0.51
C ASN A 90 -0.20 -22.23 -1.03
N THR A 91 -1.42 -22.37 -1.56
CA THR A 91 -1.69 -22.28 -3.00
C THR A 91 -1.27 -20.93 -3.59
N VAL A 92 -1.37 -19.84 -2.82
CA VAL A 92 -0.93 -18.51 -3.29
C VAL A 92 0.58 -18.42 -3.54
N SER A 93 1.36 -19.30 -2.89
CA SER A 93 2.80 -19.40 -3.08
C SER A 93 3.21 -20.27 -4.27
N LYS A 94 2.30 -21.08 -4.82
CA LYS A 94 2.62 -22.04 -5.89
C LYS A 94 2.86 -21.31 -7.21
N GLU A 95 3.86 -21.76 -7.95
CA GLU A 95 4.27 -21.13 -9.22
C GLU A 95 3.15 -21.11 -10.27
N GLY A 96 2.35 -22.19 -10.37
CA GLY A 96 1.21 -22.24 -11.29
C GLY A 96 0.16 -21.16 -10.98
N PHE A 97 -0.13 -20.95 -9.69
CA PHE A 97 -1.07 -19.91 -9.25
C PHE A 97 -0.51 -18.51 -9.53
N LYS A 98 0.76 -18.27 -9.21
CA LYS A 98 1.42 -16.99 -9.51
C LYS A 98 1.39 -16.66 -11.01
N LYS A 99 1.69 -17.66 -11.87
CA LYS A 99 1.64 -17.51 -13.32
C LYS A 99 0.23 -17.16 -13.81
N MET A 100 -0.79 -17.85 -13.28
CA MET A 100 -2.19 -17.59 -13.60
C MET A 100 -2.57 -16.15 -13.25
N VAL A 101 -2.33 -15.72 -12.00
CA VAL A 101 -2.67 -14.37 -11.54
C VAL A 101 -1.88 -13.31 -12.32
N HIS A 102 -0.59 -13.53 -12.58
CA HIS A 102 0.23 -12.60 -13.38
C HIS A 102 -0.27 -12.47 -14.84
N THR A 103 -0.83 -13.54 -15.41
CA THR A 103 -1.41 -13.51 -16.76
C THR A 103 -2.70 -12.68 -16.78
N LEU A 104 -3.51 -12.79 -15.72
CA LEU A 104 -4.75 -12.02 -15.57
C LEU A 104 -4.49 -10.54 -15.24
N ASP A 105 -3.52 -10.26 -14.37
CA ASP A 105 -3.11 -8.92 -13.99
C ASP A 105 -1.61 -8.86 -13.69
N LYS A 106 -0.87 -8.19 -14.58
CA LYS A 106 0.59 -8.05 -14.48
C LYS A 106 1.03 -7.09 -13.37
N SER A 107 0.16 -6.15 -13.00
CA SER A 107 0.45 -5.10 -12.02
C SER A 107 0.13 -5.55 -10.59
N TYR A 108 -0.66 -6.61 -10.44
CA TYR A 108 -1.02 -7.16 -9.15
C TYR A 108 0.15 -7.91 -8.49
N LYS A 109 0.40 -7.60 -7.22
CA LYS A 109 1.36 -8.31 -6.38
C LYS A 109 0.60 -9.13 -5.36
N ILE A 110 0.76 -10.46 -5.44
CA ILE A 110 0.10 -11.40 -4.53
C ILE A 110 0.64 -11.18 -3.11
N PRO A 111 -0.21 -10.92 -2.10
CA PRO A 111 0.20 -10.85 -0.70
C PRO A 111 0.81 -12.17 -0.20
N PRO A 112 1.62 -12.13 0.87
CA PRO A 112 2.17 -13.35 1.46
C PRO A 112 1.05 -14.24 2.04
N PRO A 113 1.24 -15.59 2.11
CA PRO A 113 0.27 -16.51 2.71
C PRO A 113 -0.17 -16.13 4.12
N SER A 114 0.74 -15.55 4.91
CA SER A 114 0.46 -15.07 6.26
C SER A 114 -0.65 -14.01 6.29
N TYR A 115 -0.74 -13.15 5.28
CA TYR A 115 -1.80 -12.15 5.18
C TYR A 115 -3.18 -12.81 5.05
N PHE A 116 -3.28 -13.86 4.23
CA PHE A 116 -4.54 -14.58 4.05
C PHE A 116 -4.97 -15.29 5.34
N TYR A 117 -4.03 -15.94 6.03
CA TYR A 117 -4.28 -16.58 7.32
C TYR A 117 -4.67 -15.60 8.43
N GLN A 118 -3.93 -14.50 8.58
CA GLN A 118 -4.08 -13.58 9.73
C GLN A 118 -5.17 -12.54 9.54
N VAL A 119 -5.45 -12.13 8.29
CA VAL A 119 -6.30 -10.96 8.01
C VAL A 119 -7.48 -11.32 7.13
N ALA A 120 -7.23 -11.83 5.92
CA ALA A 120 -8.30 -11.94 4.92
C ALA A 120 -9.35 -13.01 5.27
N ILE A 121 -8.92 -14.21 5.66
CA ILE A 121 -9.83 -15.31 5.99
C ILE A 121 -10.59 -15.04 7.30
N PRO A 122 -9.95 -14.60 8.41
CA PRO A 122 -10.68 -14.25 9.63
C PRO A 122 -11.71 -13.14 9.41
N LYS A 123 -11.39 -12.14 8.57
CA LYS A 123 -12.35 -11.09 8.19
C LYS A 123 -13.58 -11.68 7.49
N LEU A 124 -13.40 -12.57 6.52
CA LEU A 124 -14.51 -13.24 5.82
C LEU A 124 -15.35 -14.11 6.77
N PHE A 125 -14.70 -14.85 7.66
CA PHE A 125 -15.38 -15.66 8.67
C PHE A 125 -16.24 -14.80 9.61
N ASN A 126 -15.68 -13.71 10.15
CA ASN A 126 -16.41 -12.84 11.07
C ASN A 126 -17.61 -12.19 10.38
N LYS A 127 -17.46 -11.76 9.13
CA LYS A 127 -18.59 -11.26 8.33
C LYS A 127 -19.70 -12.32 8.22
N CYS A 128 -19.35 -13.52 7.77
CA CYS A 128 -20.32 -14.61 7.64
C CYS A 128 -20.97 -14.98 8.98
N LYS A 129 -20.19 -15.02 10.07
CA LYS A 129 -20.70 -15.26 11.42
C LYS A 129 -21.71 -14.21 11.86
N MET A 130 -21.46 -12.94 11.56
CA MET A 130 -22.39 -11.85 11.85
C MET A 130 -23.67 -11.99 11.03
N ASP A 131 -23.55 -12.25 9.73
CA ASP A 131 -24.71 -12.43 8.83
C ASP A 131 -25.60 -13.59 9.31
N VAL A 132 -24.99 -14.72 9.71
CA VAL A 132 -25.70 -15.88 10.27
C VAL A 132 -26.34 -15.54 11.62
N ALA A 133 -25.64 -14.80 12.50
CA ALA A 133 -26.18 -14.40 13.79
C ALA A 133 -27.42 -13.51 13.64
N ILE A 134 -27.42 -12.59 12.67
CA ILE A 134 -28.57 -11.74 12.35
C ILE A 134 -29.74 -12.62 11.89
N ALA A 135 -29.51 -13.51 10.93
CA ALA A 135 -30.56 -14.41 10.42
C ALA A 135 -31.16 -15.31 11.54
N VAL A 136 -30.33 -15.80 12.45
CA VAL A 136 -30.79 -16.60 13.60
C VAL A 136 -31.60 -15.75 14.59
N GLN A 137 -31.20 -14.50 14.85
CA GLN A 137 -31.95 -13.58 15.72
C GLN A 137 -33.32 -13.21 15.13
N GLU A 138 -33.40 -13.01 13.81
CA GLU A 138 -34.68 -12.76 13.13
C GLU A 138 -35.65 -13.93 13.28
N ILE A 139 -35.15 -15.16 13.13
CA ILE A 139 -35.94 -16.37 13.32
C ILE A 139 -36.37 -16.50 14.79
N ASP A 140 -35.46 -16.32 15.75
CA ASP A 140 -35.78 -16.41 17.17
C ASP A 140 -36.84 -15.37 17.59
N PHE A 141 -36.71 -14.13 17.10
CA PHE A 141 -37.73 -13.10 17.28
C PHE A 141 -39.09 -13.56 16.73
N PHE A 142 -39.14 -14.13 15.53
CA PHE A 142 -40.39 -14.61 14.95
C PHE A 142 -40.98 -15.79 15.74
N CYS A 143 -40.16 -16.79 16.08
CA CYS A 143 -40.59 -17.96 16.84
C CYS A 143 -41.11 -17.60 18.24
N ASN A 144 -40.47 -16.65 18.92
CA ASN A 144 -40.83 -16.26 20.28
C ASN A 144 -42.04 -15.29 20.31
N ASN A 145 -42.20 -14.41 19.31
CA ASN A 145 -43.31 -13.44 19.28
C ASN A 145 -44.57 -13.96 18.55
N TYR A 146 -44.45 -14.95 17.68
CA TYR A 146 -45.58 -15.53 16.93
C TYR A 146 -45.86 -16.99 17.28
N ARG A 147 -45.39 -17.48 18.44
CA ARG A 147 -45.78 -18.82 18.93
C ARG A 147 -47.31 -18.89 18.97
N PRO A 148 -47.96 -19.72 18.13
CA PRO A 148 -49.40 -19.87 18.20
C PRO A 148 -49.72 -20.35 19.60
N LEU A 149 -50.61 -19.64 20.30
CA LEU A 149 -51.25 -20.18 21.49
C LEU A 149 -51.99 -21.43 21.04
N VAL A 150 -51.33 -22.59 21.12
CA VAL A 150 -52.00 -23.87 21.02
C VAL A 150 -52.97 -23.83 22.19
N LYS A 151 -54.25 -23.59 21.87
CA LYS A 151 -55.33 -23.67 22.83
C LYS A 151 -55.20 -25.05 23.46
N SER A 152 -54.92 -25.06 24.76
CA SER A 152 -55.02 -26.26 25.57
C SER A 152 -56.50 -26.61 25.62
N ASP A 153 -56.96 -27.36 24.63
CA ASP A 153 -58.26 -28.02 24.70
C ASP A 153 -58.15 -29.13 25.76
N ASN A 154 -59.11 -29.09 26.69
CA ASN A 154 -59.29 -29.92 27.88
C ASN A 154 -59.00 -31.42 27.70
#